data_AF-A0A068EUD7-F1
#
_entry.id   AF-A0A068EUD7-F1
#
_cell.length_a   1.000
_cell.length_b   1.000
_cell.length_c   1.000
_cell.angle_alpha   90.00
_cell.angle_beta   90.00
_cell.angle_gamma   90.00
#
_symmetry.space_group_name_H-M   'P 1'
#
loop_
_entity.id
_entity.type
_entity.pdbx_description
1 polymer ?
#
loop_
_entity_poly.entity_id
_entity_poly.type
_entity_poly.pdbx_seq_one_letter_code
_entity_poly.pdbx_strand_id
1 'polypeptide(L)'
;AVNMLWLDSTYPTNATASTPGAKRGSCSTSSGVPAQVEAQSPNSKVVFSNIRFGPIGSTGGNTGSNPPGTSTTRAPPSSTGSSPTATQTHYGQCGGTGWGGPYTCASGYTCQVLHPFYSQCL
;
A
#
# COMPACT_ATOMS: atom_id res chain seq x y z
N ALA A 1 -10.56 -17.99 -22.68
CA ALA A 1 -10.70 -17.06 -21.54
C ALA A 1 -11.12 -17.84 -20.31
N VAL A 2 -10.77 -17.39 -19.10
CA VAL A 2 -11.14 -18.05 -17.83
C VAL A 2 -12.24 -17.31 -17.05
N ASN A 3 -12.84 -16.28 -17.67
CA ASN A 3 -14.07 -15.59 -17.23
C ASN A 3 -14.13 -15.22 -15.74
N MET A 4 -13.00 -14.84 -15.13
CA MET A 4 -12.87 -14.58 -13.68
C MET A 4 -13.28 -15.73 -12.75
N LEU A 5 -13.53 -16.94 -13.28
CA LEU A 5 -14.00 -18.10 -12.53
C LEU A 5 -13.02 -18.56 -11.44
N TRP A 6 -11.74 -18.27 -11.62
CA TRP A 6 -10.68 -18.53 -10.66
C TRP A 6 -10.76 -17.64 -9.41
N LEU A 7 -11.57 -16.58 -9.40
CA LEU A 7 -11.75 -15.70 -8.26
C LEU A 7 -13.07 -15.99 -7.54
N ASP A 8 -14.16 -16.16 -8.28
CA ASP A 8 -15.53 -16.10 -7.73
C ASP A 8 -16.43 -17.30 -8.07
N SER A 9 -15.91 -18.31 -8.77
CA SER A 9 -16.69 -19.49 -9.20
C SER A 9 -16.02 -20.81 -8.80
N THR A 10 -16.29 -21.89 -9.54
CA THR A 10 -15.58 -23.18 -9.42
C THR A 10 -14.57 -23.28 -10.55
N TYR A 11 -13.28 -23.42 -10.20
CA TYR A 11 -12.19 -23.51 -11.16
C TYR A 11 -11.12 -24.52 -10.71
N PRO A 12 -10.60 -25.37 -11.60
CA PRO A 12 -10.92 -25.48 -13.02
C PRO A 12 -12.35 -26.02 -13.26
N THR A 13 -12.94 -25.71 -14.42
CA THR A 13 -14.37 -26.00 -14.70
C THR A 13 -14.67 -27.49 -14.88
N ASN A 14 -13.65 -28.34 -14.97
CA ASN A 14 -13.76 -29.80 -14.96
C ASN A 14 -13.73 -30.41 -13.56
N ALA A 15 -13.43 -29.62 -12.52
CA ALA A 15 -13.51 -30.06 -11.13
C ALA A 15 -14.92 -29.80 -10.57
N THR A 16 -15.30 -30.58 -9.55
CA THR A 16 -16.56 -30.38 -8.85
C THR A 16 -16.39 -29.41 -7.68
N ALA A 17 -17.51 -28.83 -7.22
CA ALA A 17 -17.54 -28.04 -5.99
C ALA A 17 -17.08 -28.80 -4.73
N SER A 18 -17.15 -30.14 -4.75
CA SER A 18 -16.66 -31.02 -3.68
C SER A 18 -15.15 -31.27 -3.74
N THR A 19 -14.47 -30.90 -4.84
CA THR A 19 -13.02 -31.00 -4.96
C THR A 19 -12.38 -29.90 -4.09
N PRO A 20 -11.55 -30.24 -3.10
CA PRO A 20 -10.89 -29.24 -2.26
C PRO A 20 -10.15 -28.18 -3.07
N GLY A 21 -10.42 -26.91 -2.81
CA GLY A 21 -9.78 -25.76 -3.48
C GLY A 21 -10.35 -25.39 -4.86
N ALA A 22 -11.29 -26.17 -5.41
CA ALA A 22 -11.93 -25.84 -6.69
C ALA A 22 -13.00 -24.74 -6.55
N LYS A 23 -13.82 -24.78 -5.49
CA LYS A 23 -14.84 -23.75 -5.22
C LYS A 23 -14.21 -22.53 -4.55
N ARG A 24 -14.24 -21.37 -5.23
CA ARG A 24 -13.62 -20.11 -4.79
C ARG A 24 -14.65 -19.01 -4.53
N GLY A 25 -15.83 -19.12 -5.13
CA GLY A 25 -17.00 -18.32 -4.79
C GLY A 25 -18.31 -19.00 -5.20
N SER A 26 -19.39 -18.21 -5.21
CA SER A 26 -20.75 -18.67 -5.50
C SER A 26 -21.22 -18.41 -6.93
N CYS A 27 -20.46 -17.66 -7.74
CA CYS A 27 -20.83 -17.36 -9.12
C CYS A 27 -20.88 -18.63 -9.98
N SER A 28 -21.79 -18.65 -10.96
CA SER A 28 -21.94 -19.77 -11.91
C SER A 28 -20.66 -19.96 -12.75
N THR A 29 -20.35 -21.20 -13.13
CA THR A 29 -19.24 -21.51 -14.07
C THR A 29 -19.49 -20.96 -15.48
N SER A 30 -20.71 -20.52 -15.78
CA SER A 30 -21.07 -19.82 -17.02
C SER A 30 -21.02 -18.29 -16.94
N SER A 31 -20.66 -17.72 -15.77
CA SER A 31 -20.57 -16.27 -15.57
C SER A 31 -19.28 -15.67 -16.12
N GLY A 32 -19.14 -14.34 -16.05
CA GLY A 32 -17.89 -13.63 -16.36
C GLY A 32 -17.48 -13.61 -17.83
N VAL A 33 -18.36 -14.04 -18.75
CA VAL A 33 -18.13 -13.92 -20.20
C VAL A 33 -18.06 -12.44 -20.56
N PRO A 34 -16.94 -11.94 -21.14
CA PRO A 34 -16.73 -10.50 -21.34
C PRO A 34 -17.87 -9.78 -22.06
N ALA A 35 -18.32 -10.32 -23.20
CA ALA A 35 -19.42 -9.75 -23.97
C ALA A 35 -20.74 -9.65 -23.17
N GLN A 36 -21.02 -10.60 -22.29
CA GLN A 36 -22.22 -10.56 -21.44
C GLN A 36 -22.08 -9.54 -20.32
N VAL A 37 -20.92 -9.51 -19.65
CA VAL A 37 -20.67 -8.58 -18.53
C VAL A 37 -20.67 -7.13 -19.01
N GLU A 38 -20.02 -6.85 -20.15
CA GLU A 38 -19.97 -5.52 -20.77
C GLU A 38 -21.37 -5.02 -21.15
N ALA A 39 -22.22 -5.89 -21.70
CA ALA A 39 -23.58 -5.52 -22.08
C ALA A 39 -24.53 -5.37 -20.88
N GLN A 40 -24.44 -6.25 -19.88
CA GLN A 40 -25.37 -6.30 -18.76
C GLN A 40 -25.01 -5.31 -17.65
N SER A 41 -23.71 -5.03 -17.46
CA SER A 41 -23.23 -4.20 -16.36
C SER A 41 -22.24 -3.12 -16.82
N PRO A 42 -22.60 -2.28 -17.82
CA PRO A 42 -21.68 -1.30 -18.42
C PRO A 42 -21.25 -0.19 -17.45
N ASN A 43 -22.06 0.08 -16.41
CA ASN A 43 -21.82 1.15 -15.44
C ASN A 43 -21.18 0.65 -14.14
N SER A 44 -20.74 -0.61 -14.10
CA SER A 44 -20.00 -1.18 -12.98
C SER A 44 -18.71 -0.40 -12.74
N LYS A 45 -18.46 -0.06 -11.48
CA LYS A 45 -17.30 0.73 -11.05
C LYS A 45 -16.88 0.33 -9.64
N VAL A 46 -15.61 0.53 -9.34
CA VAL A 46 -15.05 0.35 -7.99
C VAL A 46 -14.58 1.70 -7.46
N VAL A 47 -14.73 1.92 -6.15
CA VAL A 47 -14.20 3.10 -5.46
C VAL A 47 -13.24 2.62 -4.38
N PHE A 48 -11.96 2.93 -4.54
CA PHE A 48 -10.95 2.70 -3.52
C PHE A 48 -10.77 3.98 -2.69
N SER A 49 -10.78 3.86 -1.36
CA SER A 49 -10.59 5.00 -0.45
C SER A 49 -9.91 4.54 0.84
N ASN A 50 -9.47 5.49 1.67
CA ASN A 50 -8.87 5.23 2.97
C ASN A 50 -7.63 4.30 2.92
N ILE A 51 -6.78 4.47 1.91
CA ILE A 51 -5.48 3.78 1.84
C ILE A 51 -4.60 4.28 2.98
N ARG A 52 -4.13 3.35 3.81
CA ARG A 52 -3.23 3.61 4.94
C ARG A 52 -2.09 2.60 4.90
N PHE A 53 -0.89 3.04 5.25
CA PHE A 53 0.30 2.19 5.35
C PHE A 53 1.10 2.63 6.58
N GLY A 54 1.77 1.68 7.23
CA GLY A 54 2.53 1.94 8.45
C GLY A 54 2.94 0.63 9.14
N PRO A 55 3.54 0.72 10.33
CA PRO A 55 3.86 -0.46 11.15
C PRO A 55 2.65 -1.38 11.37
N ILE A 56 2.91 -2.66 11.62
CA ILE A 56 1.86 -3.64 11.95
C ILE A 56 1.04 -3.11 13.14
N GLY A 57 -0.29 -3.08 12.99
CA GLY A 57 -1.22 -2.58 14.01
C GLY A 57 -1.48 -1.05 14.00
N SER A 58 -0.81 -0.27 13.14
CA SER A 58 -0.92 1.21 13.14
C SER A 58 -2.04 1.80 12.25
N THR A 59 -2.67 1.00 11.39
CA THR A 59 -3.62 1.51 10.37
C THR A 59 -5.08 1.51 10.84
N GLY A 60 -5.39 0.81 11.94
CA GLY A 60 -6.71 0.80 12.59
C GLY A 60 -6.85 1.97 13.56
N GLY A 61 -7.99 2.67 13.54
CA GLY A 61 -8.26 3.73 14.51
C GLY A 61 -8.40 3.17 15.93
N ASN A 62 -7.66 3.74 16.89
CA ASN A 62 -7.62 3.38 18.30
C ASN A 62 -8.96 2.93 18.91
N THR A 63 -8.99 1.70 19.46
CA THR A 63 -9.77 1.37 20.66
C THR A 63 -8.85 0.66 21.66
N GLY A 64 -8.20 1.45 22.54
CA GLY A 64 -7.44 1.03 23.74
C GLY A 64 -6.11 0.32 23.47
N SER A 65 -4.91 0.84 23.73
CA SER A 65 -4.48 1.75 24.80
C SER A 65 -3.22 2.50 24.34
N ASN A 66 -3.08 3.75 24.77
CA ASN A 66 -1.94 4.64 24.55
C ASN A 66 -0.59 4.00 24.94
N PRO A 67 0.49 4.24 24.18
CA PRO A 67 1.65 4.94 24.74
C PRO A 67 1.98 6.22 23.94
N PRO A 68 2.71 7.18 24.53
CA PRO A 68 2.82 8.53 23.98
C PRO A 68 3.74 8.54 22.75
N GLY A 69 3.24 9.08 21.63
CA GLY A 69 3.98 9.26 20.39
C GLY A 69 3.33 10.32 19.52
N THR A 70 3.59 11.57 19.89
CA THR A 70 3.39 12.87 19.23
C THR A 70 2.67 12.90 17.86
N SER A 71 1.49 13.51 17.86
CA SER A 71 0.70 13.91 16.69
C SER A 71 1.45 14.91 15.80
N THR A 72 1.40 14.73 14.48
CA THR A 72 1.04 15.81 13.55
C THR A 72 0.34 15.25 12.31
N THR A 73 -0.88 15.72 12.09
CA THR A 73 -1.76 15.43 10.95
C THR A 73 -1.48 16.39 9.78
N ARG A 74 -1.39 15.89 8.54
CA ARG A 74 -2.05 16.51 7.37
C ARG A 74 -2.14 15.54 6.18
N ALA A 75 -3.35 15.42 5.60
CA ALA A 75 -3.66 14.53 4.48
C ALA A 75 -3.17 15.08 3.11
N PRO A 76 -2.90 14.22 2.10
CA PRO A 76 -2.48 14.62 0.75
C PRO A 76 -3.65 14.62 -0.27
N PRO A 77 -3.60 15.44 -1.34
CA PRO A 77 -4.17 15.07 -2.62
C PRO A 77 -3.07 14.55 -3.57
N SER A 78 -3.45 13.56 -4.36
CA SER A 78 -2.64 12.84 -5.34
C SER A 78 -2.02 13.73 -6.42
N SER A 79 -0.76 13.42 -6.78
CA SER A 79 -0.22 13.63 -8.12
C SER A 79 0.81 12.54 -8.41
N THR A 80 0.62 11.84 -9.52
CA THR A 80 1.63 10.97 -10.14
C THR A 80 2.87 11.79 -10.47
N GLY A 81 3.87 11.70 -9.61
CA GLY A 81 5.21 12.25 -9.82
C GLY A 81 6.18 11.31 -9.16
N SER A 82 7.27 10.98 -9.85
CA SER A 82 8.38 10.19 -9.31
C SER A 82 8.70 10.68 -7.90
N SER A 83 8.51 9.83 -6.89
CA SER A 83 8.71 10.22 -5.49
C SER A 83 10.07 10.87 -5.33
N PRO A 84 10.17 12.07 -4.72
CA PRO A 84 11.46 12.62 -4.36
C PRO A 84 12.11 11.66 -3.37
N THR A 85 13.41 11.41 -3.55
CA THR A 85 14.21 10.63 -2.62
C THR A 85 13.98 11.18 -1.21
N ALA A 86 13.64 10.30 -0.25
CA ALA A 86 13.40 10.72 1.12
C ALA A 86 14.58 11.59 1.58
N THR A 87 14.29 12.67 2.29
CA THR A 87 15.25 13.72 2.58
C THR A 87 15.06 14.15 4.04
N GLN A 88 16.15 14.45 4.73
CA GLN A 88 16.21 14.78 6.14
C GLN A 88 15.93 16.26 6.42
N THR A 89 15.30 16.55 7.55
CA THR A 89 15.05 17.92 8.01
C THR A 89 16.34 18.57 8.54
N HIS A 90 16.35 19.91 8.67
CA HIS A 90 17.39 20.61 9.42
C HIS A 90 17.53 19.98 10.81
N TYR A 91 18.76 19.73 11.24
CA TYR A 91 19.15 19.00 12.45
C TYR A 91 18.85 17.48 12.47
N GLY A 92 18.29 16.93 11.39
CA GLY A 92 18.04 15.49 11.24
C GLY A 92 19.31 14.70 10.91
N GLN A 93 19.32 13.41 11.27
CA GLN A 93 20.44 12.52 10.96
C GLN A 93 20.41 12.10 9.48
N CYS A 94 21.47 12.42 8.74
CA CYS A 94 21.63 12.16 7.32
C CYS A 94 22.78 11.19 7.00
N GLY A 95 23.36 10.54 8.01
CA GLY A 95 24.48 9.63 7.79
C GLY A 95 25.00 9.03 9.09
N GLY A 96 25.95 8.11 8.96
CA GLY A 96 26.54 7.36 10.07
C GLY A 96 26.53 5.85 9.83
N THR A 97 27.48 5.16 10.45
CA THR A 97 27.55 3.70 10.40
C THR A 97 26.28 3.09 11.01
N GLY A 98 25.59 2.24 10.24
CA GLY A 98 24.32 1.63 10.64
C GLY A 98 23.08 2.49 10.41
N TRP A 99 23.21 3.68 9.81
CA TRP A 99 22.07 4.52 9.46
C TRP A 99 21.33 3.97 8.23
N GLY A 100 20.05 3.63 8.39
CA GLY A 100 19.17 3.15 7.31
C GLY A 100 18.19 4.19 6.78
N GLY A 101 18.31 5.44 7.25
CA GLY A 101 17.46 6.54 6.82
C GLY A 101 18.03 7.31 5.62
N PRO A 102 17.34 8.37 5.19
CA PRO A 102 17.78 9.13 4.03
C PRO A 102 19.11 9.85 4.25
N TYR A 103 19.95 9.87 3.20
CA TYR A 103 21.28 10.49 3.20
C TYR A 103 21.29 11.94 2.70
N THR A 104 20.20 12.39 2.08
CA THR A 104 20.07 13.75 1.54
C THR A 104 19.39 14.65 2.56
N CYS A 105 19.81 15.92 2.63
CA CYS A 105 19.21 16.95 3.47
C CYS A 105 18.25 17.84 2.68
N ALA A 106 17.28 18.43 3.36
CA ALA A 106 16.31 19.33 2.75
C ALA A 106 17.05 20.49 2.06
N SER A 107 16.45 21.03 1.00
CA SER A 107 17.06 22.10 0.21
C SER A 107 17.49 23.26 1.13
N GLY A 108 18.75 23.67 1.01
CA GLY A 108 19.36 24.68 1.87
C GLY A 108 20.21 24.13 3.01
N TYR A 109 20.23 22.81 3.23
CA TYR A 109 21.04 22.16 4.27
C TYR A 109 22.01 21.14 3.68
N THR A 110 23.14 20.96 4.35
CA THR A 110 24.22 20.05 3.97
C THR A 110 24.37 18.96 5.02
N CYS A 111 24.64 17.73 4.57
CA CYS A 111 24.89 16.64 5.50
C CYS A 111 26.32 16.75 6.05
N GLN A 112 26.45 17.34 7.24
CA GLN A 112 27.72 17.51 7.92
C GLN A 112 28.04 16.27 8.75
N VAL A 113 29.23 15.69 8.61
CA VAL A 113 29.66 14.55 9.42
C VAL A 113 30.13 15.07 10.78
N LEU A 114 29.41 14.71 11.85
CA LEU A 114 29.82 15.06 13.21
C LEU A 114 30.64 13.93 13.85
N HIS A 115 30.26 12.67 13.59
CA HIS A 115 30.99 11.50 14.06
C HIS A 115 30.78 10.27 13.16
N PRO A 116 31.59 9.19 13.29
CA PRO A 116 31.50 8.01 12.42
C PRO A 116 30.14 7.30 12.40
N PHE A 117 29.34 7.53 13.44
CA PHE A 117 28.00 6.95 13.61
C PHE A 117 26.86 7.97 13.39
N TYR A 118 27.17 9.23 13.05
CA TYR A 118 26.16 10.28 12.90
C TYR A 118 26.63 11.46 12.05
N SER A 119 25.79 11.82 11.11
CA SER A 119 25.92 13.04 10.31
C SER A 119 24.61 13.80 10.42
N GLN A 120 24.68 15.12 10.53
CA GLN A 120 23.53 15.99 10.76
C GLN A 120 23.34 16.97 9.61
N CYS A 121 22.09 17.20 9.21
CA CYS A 121 21.76 18.29 8.29
C CYS A 121 21.93 19.64 8.98
N LEU A 122 22.85 20.47 8.48
CA LEU A 122 23.13 21.83 8.93
C LEU A 122 23.25 22.78 7.74
#